data_AF-A0A9P1H789-F1
#
_entry.id   AF-A0A9P1H789-F1
#
_cell.length_a   1.000
_cell.length_b   1.000
_cell.length_c   1.000
_cell.angle_alpha   90.00
_cell.angle_beta   90.00
_cell.angle_gamma   90.00
#
_symmetry.space_group_name_H-M   'P 1'
#
loop_
_entity.id
_entity.type
_entity.pdbx_description
1 polymer ?
#
loop_
_entity_poly.entity_id
_entity_poly.type
_entity_poly.pdbx_seq_one_letter_code
_entity_poly.pdbx_strand_id
1 'polypeptide(L)'
;MTSRSSRTVAHFSYLRVATLESQSKHLGIILGRLRQHRKLKIWFFAMEEEERCANPLLLGWVKEWLDFAREKNSKGVLVYKHAYDALNSCPITFRHPSQLQQLKGFGPKLCQRLTDKLKAHCEENGLPMPSAGRRPAGLADAQAGTEELAPSPPKKRRKKKPYVPAYRSGAYAIVMALSSLDENTPGTQGLPKAQLIELAQPLCDSSFTALTGPTKFYTAWNSMRTLIDKDLVYEKEAHEEVHIDG
;
A
#
# COMPACT_ATOMS: atom_id res chain seq x y z
N MET A 1 -24.73 -58.31 -62.20
CA MET A 1 -23.80 -58.03 -63.31
C MET A 1 -22.88 -56.90 -62.90
N THR A 2 -21.57 -57.22 -62.87
CA THR A 2 -20.38 -56.38 -63.12
C THR A 2 -20.29 -54.96 -62.57
N SER A 3 -19.17 -54.43 -62.08
CA SER A 3 -17.82 -54.89 -61.72
C SER A 3 -17.01 -53.59 -61.61
N ARG A 4 -16.22 -53.42 -60.54
CA ARG A 4 -14.96 -52.64 -60.49
C ARG A 4 -15.06 -51.12 -60.81
N SER A 5 -14.14 -50.23 -60.44
CA SER A 5 -12.77 -50.36 -60.02
C SER A 5 -12.29 -49.03 -59.44
N SER A 6 -11.50 -49.14 -58.37
CA SER A 6 -10.16 -48.54 -58.26
C SER A 6 -9.93 -47.07 -57.87
N ARG A 7 -9.27 -46.98 -56.70
CA ARG A 7 -7.93 -46.38 -56.45
C ARG A 7 -7.85 -44.87 -56.15
N THR A 8 -7.61 -44.57 -54.87
CA THR A 8 -6.38 -43.94 -54.29
C THR A 8 -5.36 -43.35 -55.30
N VAL A 9 -4.64 -42.23 -55.09
CA VAL A 9 -3.83 -41.77 -53.95
C VAL A 9 -3.55 -40.25 -54.13
N ALA A 10 -3.31 -39.57 -53.01
CA ALA A 10 -2.75 -38.21 -52.84
C ALA A 10 -1.46 -37.91 -53.66
N HIS A 11 -1.15 -36.64 -53.92
CA HIS A 11 -0.07 -35.88 -53.23
C HIS A 11 0.21 -34.49 -53.87
N PHE A 12 0.88 -33.65 -53.06
CA PHE A 12 1.75 -32.52 -53.41
C PHE A 12 1.16 -31.12 -53.72
N SER A 13 1.14 -30.30 -52.66
CA SER A 13 1.85 -29.01 -52.50
C SER A 13 1.95 -28.04 -53.69
N TYR A 14 1.48 -26.79 -53.50
CA TYR A 14 2.32 -25.61 -53.21
C TYR A 14 1.57 -24.27 -53.49
N LEU A 15 1.75 -23.31 -52.57
CA LEU A 15 1.80 -21.84 -52.73
C LEU A 15 0.69 -21.09 -53.49
N ARG A 16 0.02 -20.16 -52.77
CA ARG A 16 -0.24 -18.82 -53.30
C ARG A 16 -0.32 -17.75 -52.21
N VAL A 17 0.78 -17.00 -52.13
CA VAL A 17 0.94 -15.54 -51.92
C VAL A 17 -0.21 -14.80 -51.23
N ALA A 18 0.09 -14.29 -50.03
CA ALA A 18 -0.74 -13.34 -49.28
C ALA A 18 -0.78 -11.96 -49.97
N THR A 19 -1.98 -11.44 -50.21
CA THR A 19 -2.21 -10.05 -50.61
C THR A 19 -2.50 -9.16 -49.40
N LEU A 20 -1.63 -8.17 -49.25
CA LEU A 20 -1.63 -7.08 -48.29
C LEU A 20 -2.69 -6.02 -48.64
N GLU A 21 -3.90 -6.08 -48.08
CA GLU A 21 -4.79 -4.91 -48.14
C GLU A 21 -5.92 -4.89 -47.11
N SER A 22 -5.61 -5.05 -45.81
CA SER A 22 -6.64 -4.76 -44.79
C SER A 22 -6.11 -4.49 -43.38
N GLN A 23 -5.11 -3.63 -43.19
CA GLN A 23 -4.78 -3.13 -41.83
C GLN A 23 -4.39 -1.63 -41.76
N SER A 24 -4.84 -0.79 -42.70
CA SER A 24 -4.59 0.66 -42.68
C SER A 24 -5.48 1.49 -41.74
N LYS A 25 -6.14 0.90 -40.73
CA LYS A 25 -6.96 1.66 -39.75
C LYS A 25 -6.68 1.39 -38.29
N HIS A 26 -5.66 0.62 -37.93
CA HIS A 26 -5.30 0.37 -36.53
C HIS A 26 -3.88 0.81 -36.14
N LEU A 27 -3.23 1.61 -37.00
CA LEU A 27 -1.96 2.28 -36.70
C LEU A 27 -2.14 3.60 -35.91
N GLY A 28 -3.37 3.97 -35.56
CA GLY A 28 -3.67 5.11 -34.66
C GLY A 28 -3.66 4.78 -33.17
N ILE A 29 -3.51 3.51 -32.76
CA ILE A 29 -3.52 3.09 -31.35
C ILE A 29 -2.10 2.87 -30.78
N ILE A 30 -1.09 2.81 -31.64
CA ILE A 30 0.30 2.55 -31.20
C ILE A 30 1.07 3.84 -30.84
N LEU A 31 0.59 5.03 -31.24
CA LEU A 31 1.20 6.32 -30.87
C LEU A 31 0.69 6.90 -29.53
N GLY A 32 -0.17 6.19 -28.80
CA GLY A 32 -0.54 6.49 -27.41
C GLY A 32 0.32 5.77 -26.36
N ARG A 33 1.30 4.96 -26.78
CA ARG A 33 2.11 4.10 -25.89
C ARG A 33 3.57 4.55 -25.77
N LEU A 34 3.86 5.81 -26.10
CA LEU A 34 5.21 6.40 -26.00
C LEU A 34 5.40 7.30 -24.76
N ARG A 35 4.68 7.03 -23.66
CA ARG A 35 4.92 7.63 -22.33
C ARG A 35 5.22 6.59 -21.24
N GLN A 36 5.74 5.43 -21.63
CA GLN A 36 6.23 4.38 -20.71
C GLN A 36 7.71 4.05 -20.91
N HIS A 37 8.31 4.40 -22.05
CA HIS A 37 9.71 4.06 -22.34
C HIS A 37 10.75 4.75 -21.45
N ARG A 38 10.45 5.92 -20.85
CA ARG A 38 11.39 6.55 -19.89
C ARG A 38 11.44 5.81 -18.56
N LYS A 39 10.35 5.17 -18.13
CA LYS A 39 10.35 4.32 -16.93
C LYS A 39 11.10 3.02 -17.18
N LEU A 40 10.86 2.34 -18.30
CA LEU A 40 11.58 1.09 -18.58
C LEU A 40 13.08 1.29 -18.85
N LYS A 41 13.52 2.42 -19.43
CA LYS A 41 14.96 2.68 -19.62
C LYS A 41 15.70 2.96 -18.29
N ILE A 42 15.00 3.48 -17.28
CA ILE A 42 15.53 3.63 -15.90
C ILE A 42 15.55 2.28 -15.17
N TRP A 43 14.55 1.41 -15.41
CA TRP A 43 14.53 0.06 -14.84
C TRP A 43 15.53 -0.90 -15.52
N PHE A 44 15.84 -0.69 -16.80
CA PHE A 44 16.83 -1.49 -17.54
C PHE A 44 18.27 -1.06 -17.25
N PHE A 45 18.51 0.20 -16.86
CA PHE A 45 19.82 0.68 -16.43
C PHE A 45 20.17 0.31 -14.98
N ALA A 46 19.20 -0.18 -14.20
CA ALA A 46 19.37 -0.49 -12.78
C ALA A 46 19.64 -1.98 -12.48
N MET A 47 19.79 -2.83 -13.50
CA MET A 47 20.07 -4.27 -13.32
C MET A 47 21.56 -4.63 -13.43
N GLU A 48 22.46 -3.66 -13.62
CA GLU A 48 23.89 -3.92 -13.81
C GLU A 48 24.75 -3.09 -12.85
N GLU A 49 24.44 -3.17 -11.55
CA GLU A 49 25.28 -2.55 -10.52
C GLU A 49 25.26 -3.34 -9.20
N GLU A 50 25.19 -4.68 -9.26
CA GLU A 50 25.35 -5.55 -8.08
C GLU A 50 26.81 -5.55 -7.51
N GLU A 51 27.74 -4.82 -8.14
CA GLU A 51 29.19 -4.84 -7.85
C GLU A 51 29.74 -3.55 -7.19
N ARG A 52 28.90 -2.56 -6.81
CA ARG A 52 29.37 -1.29 -6.21
C ARG A 52 28.88 -1.00 -4.80
N CYS A 53 28.18 -1.93 -4.15
CA CYS A 53 27.71 -1.69 -2.79
C CYS A 53 28.80 -2.05 -1.78
N ALA A 54 28.97 -1.17 -0.80
CA ALA A 54 30.02 -1.28 0.20
C ALA A 54 29.67 -2.25 1.36
N ASN A 55 28.51 -2.94 1.33
CA ASN A 55 28.22 -4.04 2.23
C ASN A 55 27.30 -5.08 1.57
N PRO A 56 27.86 -6.11 0.91
CA PRO A 56 27.07 -7.12 0.18
C PRO A 56 26.20 -7.99 1.10
N LEU A 57 26.60 -8.19 2.36
CA LEU A 57 25.84 -8.99 3.33
C LEU A 57 24.51 -8.33 3.71
N LEU A 58 24.55 -7.02 4.03
CA LEU A 58 23.34 -6.27 4.37
C LEU A 58 22.43 -6.11 3.15
N LEU A 59 23.01 -5.93 1.95
CA LEU A 59 22.27 -5.85 0.70
C LEU A 59 21.49 -7.13 0.43
N GLY A 60 22.12 -8.30 0.57
CA GLY A 60 21.49 -9.61 0.39
C GLY A 60 20.27 -9.81 1.28
N TRP A 61 20.39 -9.46 2.56
CA TRP A 61 19.26 -9.56 3.49
C TRP A 61 18.10 -8.62 3.17
N VAL A 62 18.39 -7.40 2.70
CA VAL A 62 17.34 -6.46 2.29
C VAL A 62 16.67 -6.93 0.99
N LYS A 63 17.43 -7.55 0.07
CA LYS A 63 16.91 -8.17 -1.16
C LYS A 63 15.93 -9.31 -0.85
N GLU A 64 16.32 -10.24 0.03
CA GLU A 64 15.43 -11.31 0.51
C GLU A 64 14.12 -10.77 1.09
N TRP A 65 14.18 -9.72 1.91
CA TRP A 65 12.97 -9.11 2.49
C TRP A 65 12.12 -8.39 1.45
N LEU A 66 12.74 -7.83 0.41
CA LEU A 66 12.06 -7.21 -0.70
C LEU A 66 11.31 -8.25 -1.54
N ASP A 67 11.93 -9.39 -1.82
CA ASP A 67 11.32 -10.49 -2.58
C ASP A 67 10.17 -11.11 -1.77
N PHE A 68 10.38 -11.39 -0.48
CA PHE A 68 9.31 -11.86 0.41
C PHE A 68 8.13 -10.87 0.49
N ALA A 69 8.41 -9.57 0.54
CA ALA A 69 7.38 -8.55 0.57
C ALA A 69 6.60 -8.47 -0.75
N ARG A 70 7.26 -8.71 -1.90
CA ARG A 70 6.65 -8.75 -3.23
C ARG A 70 5.71 -9.93 -3.37
N GLU A 71 6.15 -11.12 -2.95
CA GLU A 71 5.32 -12.33 -2.95
C GLU A 71 4.07 -12.17 -2.08
N LYS A 72 4.22 -11.57 -0.89
CA LYS A 72 3.10 -11.29 0.01
C LYS A 72 2.25 -10.08 -0.39
N ASN A 73 2.60 -9.38 -1.48
CA ASN A 73 1.99 -8.12 -1.92
C ASN A 73 1.71 -7.14 -0.76
N SER A 74 2.68 -7.05 0.16
CA SER A 74 2.50 -6.25 1.37
C SER A 74 2.79 -4.78 1.07
N LYS A 75 2.15 -3.86 1.81
CA LYS A 75 2.49 -2.42 1.76
C LYS A 75 3.96 -2.12 2.12
N GLY A 76 4.71 -3.12 2.61
CA GLY A 76 6.14 -3.03 2.93
C GLY A 76 7.07 -3.06 1.71
N VAL A 77 6.61 -3.48 0.52
CA VAL A 77 7.46 -3.58 -0.69
C VAL A 77 8.20 -2.27 -0.98
N LEU A 78 7.51 -1.13 -0.87
CA LEU A 78 8.09 0.17 -1.17
C LEU A 78 9.18 0.55 -0.14
N VAL A 79 9.00 0.18 1.13
CA VAL A 79 9.97 0.47 2.20
C VAL A 79 11.27 -0.30 1.95
N TYR A 80 11.18 -1.60 1.64
CA TYR A 80 12.35 -2.41 1.34
C TYR A 80 13.02 -2.00 0.03
N LYS A 81 12.23 -1.59 -0.97
CA LYS A 81 12.75 -1.06 -2.23
C LYS A 81 13.58 0.20 -2.01
N HIS A 82 13.06 1.17 -1.26
CA HIS A 82 13.81 2.37 -0.94
C HIS A 82 15.08 2.07 -0.13
N ALA A 83 15.04 1.12 0.79
CA ALA A 83 16.21 0.69 1.56
C ALA A 83 17.27 0.01 0.68
N TYR A 84 16.85 -0.82 -0.28
CA TYR A 84 17.72 -1.48 -1.24
C TYR A 84 18.40 -0.45 -2.15
N ASP A 85 17.62 0.47 -2.73
CA ASP A 85 18.13 1.55 -3.60
C ASP A 85 19.13 2.43 -2.82
N ALA A 86 18.85 2.72 -1.55
CA ALA A 86 19.74 3.50 -0.69
C ALA A 86 21.07 2.79 -0.41
N LEU A 87 21.07 1.48 -0.11
CA LEU A 87 22.29 0.70 0.06
C LEU A 87 23.10 0.59 -1.24
N ASN A 88 22.42 0.42 -2.37
CA ASN A 88 23.09 0.33 -3.67
C ASN A 88 23.78 1.64 -4.06
N SER A 89 23.19 2.77 -3.66
CA SER A 89 23.74 4.10 -3.91
C SER A 89 24.88 4.51 -2.95
N CYS A 90 25.22 3.67 -1.96
CA CYS A 90 26.20 4.00 -0.93
C CYS A 90 27.60 3.45 -1.24
N PRO A 91 28.62 4.32 -1.46
CA PRO A 91 30.01 3.90 -1.66
C PRO A 91 30.76 3.61 -0.34
N ILE A 92 30.12 3.77 0.83
CA ILE A 92 30.76 3.65 2.15
C ILE A 92 30.39 2.33 2.83
N THR A 93 31.39 1.59 3.32
CA THR A 93 31.18 0.31 4.01
C THR A 93 30.69 0.57 5.42
N PHE A 94 29.52 0.02 5.77
CA PHE A 94 28.99 0.13 7.12
C PHE A 94 29.42 -1.07 7.96
N ARG A 95 30.09 -0.82 9.08
CA ARG A 95 30.51 -1.86 10.05
C ARG A 95 29.37 -2.35 10.93
N HIS A 96 28.37 -1.50 11.17
CA HIS A 96 27.21 -1.85 12.01
C HIS A 96 25.90 -1.29 11.43
N PRO A 97 24.78 -2.03 11.43
CA PRO A 97 23.51 -1.60 10.83
C PRO A 97 22.89 -0.35 11.48
N SER A 98 23.31 0.01 12.69
CA SER A 98 22.91 1.28 13.34
C SER A 98 23.41 2.51 12.58
N GLN A 99 24.52 2.41 11.84
CA GLN A 99 25.04 3.50 11.01
C GLN A 99 24.13 3.80 9.81
N LEU A 100 23.36 2.80 9.35
CA LEU A 100 22.42 2.95 8.23
C LEU A 100 21.30 3.94 8.54
N GLN A 101 21.05 4.28 9.81
CA GLN A 101 20.03 5.26 10.17
C GLN A 101 20.27 6.65 9.55
N GLN A 102 21.50 6.94 9.10
CA GLN A 102 21.84 8.17 8.37
C GLN A 102 21.29 8.19 6.93
N LEU A 103 20.96 7.02 6.37
CA LEU A 103 20.47 6.89 5.01
C LEU A 103 18.96 7.13 4.92
N LYS A 104 18.55 7.81 3.83
CA LYS A 104 17.13 8.03 3.53
C LYS A 104 16.48 6.67 3.24
N GLY A 105 15.45 6.32 4.01
CA GLY A 105 14.74 5.04 3.90
C GLY A 105 15.04 4.05 5.03
N PHE A 106 16.07 4.29 5.83
CA PHE A 106 16.40 3.46 6.99
C PHE A 106 15.79 4.02 8.28
N GLY A 107 14.67 3.43 8.68
CA GLY A 107 14.06 3.70 9.98
C GLY A 107 14.73 2.91 11.12
N PRO A 108 14.59 3.33 12.38
CA PRO A 108 15.19 2.66 13.53
C PRO A 108 14.78 1.18 13.63
N LYS A 109 13.54 0.85 13.24
CA LYS A 109 13.05 -0.54 13.20
C LYS A 109 13.76 -1.41 12.17
N LEU A 110 14.10 -0.85 11.00
CA LEU A 110 14.78 -1.59 9.95
C LEU A 110 16.25 -1.82 10.33
N CYS A 111 16.89 -0.80 10.91
CA CYS A 111 18.24 -0.91 11.49
C CYS A 111 18.29 -1.94 12.63
N GLN A 112 17.30 -1.94 13.53
CA GLN A 112 17.21 -2.92 14.61
C GLN A 112 17.07 -4.34 14.06
N ARG A 113 16.15 -4.56 13.11
CA ARG A 113 15.97 -5.86 12.47
C ARG A 113 17.23 -6.37 11.75
N LEU A 114 17.98 -5.47 11.10
CA LEU A 114 19.27 -5.81 10.50
C LEU A 114 20.34 -6.11 11.55
N THR A 115 20.30 -5.41 12.69
CA THR A 115 21.21 -5.67 13.82
C THR A 115 20.96 -7.06 14.41
N ASP A 116 19.69 -7.45 14.59
CA ASP A 116 19.32 -8.78 15.08
C ASP A 116 19.79 -9.88 14.11
N LYS A 117 19.60 -9.66 12.80
CA LYS A 117 20.06 -10.59 11.75
C LYS A 117 21.60 -10.68 11.70
N LEU A 118 22.29 -9.54 11.87
CA LEU A 118 23.74 -9.51 11.97
C LEU A 118 24.26 -10.25 13.20
N LYS A 119 23.59 -10.07 14.35
CA LYS A 119 23.94 -10.78 15.59
C LYS A 119 23.84 -12.28 15.42
N ALA A 120 22.73 -12.78 14.86
CA ALA A 120 22.55 -14.20 14.57
C ALA A 120 23.64 -14.75 13.63
N HIS A 121 23.95 -14.01 12.56
CA HIS A 121 25.02 -14.40 11.64
C HIS A 121 26.41 -14.39 12.30
N CYS A 122 26.70 -13.44 13.18
CA CYS A 122 27.96 -13.39 13.94
C CYS A 122 28.08 -14.56 14.93
N GLU A 123 26.99 -14.92 15.62
CA GLU A 123 26.94 -16.07 16.54
C GLU A 123 27.16 -17.40 15.80
N GLU A 124 26.55 -17.58 14.63
CA GLU A 124 26.68 -18.79 13.80
C GLU A 124 28.08 -18.95 13.18
N ASN A 125 28.74 -17.85 12.83
CA ASN A 125 30.10 -17.86 12.25
C ASN A 125 31.22 -17.74 13.29
N GLY A 126 30.89 -17.68 14.59
CA GLY A 126 31.88 -17.52 15.66
C GLY A 126 32.67 -16.20 15.61
N LEU A 127 32.11 -15.16 15.00
CA LEU A 127 32.77 -13.86 14.84
C LEU A 127 32.40 -12.90 15.97
N PRO A 128 33.37 -12.12 16.52
CA PRO A 128 33.05 -11.12 17.53
C PRO A 128 32.20 -10.00 16.92
N MET A 129 31.07 -9.71 17.56
CA MET A 129 30.13 -8.65 17.14
C MET A 129 30.88 -7.31 16.99
N PRO A 130 30.83 -6.65 15.81
CA PRO A 130 31.47 -5.36 15.63
C PRO A 130 30.78 -4.33 16.52
N SER A 131 31.50 -3.88 17.55
CA SER A 131 31.03 -2.82 18.45
C SER A 131 30.64 -1.60 17.63
N ALA A 132 29.36 -1.21 17.72
CA ALA A 132 28.88 0.06 17.20
C ALA A 132 29.69 1.16 17.90
N GLY A 133 30.73 1.66 17.23
CA GLY A 133 31.70 2.59 17.79
C GLY A 133 31.01 3.62 18.67
N ARG A 134 31.22 3.50 19.99
CA ARG A 134 30.78 4.49 20.97
C ARG A 134 31.32 5.83 20.49
N ARG A 135 30.45 6.83 20.30
CA ARG A 135 30.92 8.22 20.32
C ARG A 135 31.67 8.40 21.65
N PRO A 136 32.88 8.96 21.65
CA PRO A 136 33.63 9.13 22.89
C PRO A 136 32.94 10.22 23.73
N ALA A 137 32.37 9.81 24.85
CA ALA A 137 32.07 10.69 25.97
C ALA A 137 32.48 9.95 27.26
N GLY A 138 33.76 10.13 27.61
CA GLY A 138 34.36 10.12 28.95
C GLY A 138 33.93 9.09 30.00
N LEU A 139 34.80 8.08 30.18
CA LEU A 139 35.40 7.58 31.44
C LEU A 139 34.54 6.89 32.54
N ALA A 140 35.15 5.80 33.05
CA ALA A 140 34.85 4.93 34.21
C ALA A 140 33.83 3.80 33.94
N ASP A 141 34.24 2.57 33.59
CA ASP A 141 34.93 1.49 34.35
C ASP A 141 33.98 0.66 35.23
N ALA A 142 34.32 -0.62 35.38
CA ALA A 142 33.46 -1.75 35.59
C ALA A 142 32.90 -1.89 37.01
N GLN A 143 31.62 -2.28 37.12
CA GLN A 143 31.17 -3.24 38.13
C GLN A 143 29.85 -3.89 37.74
N ALA A 144 29.82 -5.22 37.90
CA ALA A 144 28.61 -6.02 37.90
C ALA A 144 27.71 -5.60 39.08
N GLY A 145 26.41 -5.46 38.83
CA GLY A 145 25.45 -5.17 39.89
C GLY A 145 24.19 -4.53 39.34
N THR A 146 23.09 -5.24 39.55
CA THR A 146 21.69 -4.84 39.48
C THR A 146 21.47 -3.36 39.83
N GLU A 147 20.86 -2.58 38.92
CA GLU A 147 19.70 -1.70 39.17
C GLU A 147 19.45 -0.71 38.01
N GLU A 148 18.17 -0.66 37.63
CA GLU A 148 17.42 0.42 37.01
C GLU A 148 18.12 1.32 35.96
N LEU A 149 18.04 0.88 34.71
CA LEU A 149 18.03 1.82 33.58
C LEU A 149 16.76 2.68 33.63
N ALA A 150 16.93 3.92 34.07
CA ALA A 150 15.96 4.99 33.88
C ALA A 150 15.48 5.03 32.41
N PRO A 151 14.18 4.84 32.15
CA PRO A 151 13.66 4.81 30.79
C PRO A 151 13.63 6.23 30.21
N SER A 152 14.22 6.43 29.03
CA SER A 152 13.98 7.64 28.24
C SER A 152 12.47 7.85 28.11
N PRO A 153 11.94 9.07 28.27
CA PRO A 153 10.50 9.27 28.37
C PRO A 153 9.82 8.69 27.13
N PRO A 154 8.98 7.65 27.26
CA PRO A 154 8.28 7.08 26.12
C PRO A 154 7.48 8.21 25.48
N LYS A 155 7.68 8.46 24.18
CA LYS A 155 6.91 9.45 23.42
C LYS A 155 5.45 9.25 23.80
N LYS A 156 4.89 10.18 24.58
CA LYS A 156 3.55 10.04 25.16
C LYS A 156 2.61 9.70 24.02
N ARG A 157 2.05 8.50 24.06
CA ARG A 157 1.03 8.06 23.10
C ARG A 157 -0.05 9.13 23.14
N ARG A 158 -0.18 9.92 22.06
CA ARG A 158 -1.17 10.99 21.99
C ARG A 158 -2.52 10.33 22.25
N LYS A 159 -3.22 10.79 23.30
CA LYS A 159 -4.58 10.32 23.58
C LYS A 159 -5.40 10.52 22.31
N LYS A 160 -6.10 9.46 21.88
CA LYS A 160 -6.96 9.54 20.70
C LYS A 160 -8.05 10.55 21.02
N LYS A 161 -8.09 11.66 20.29
CA LYS A 161 -9.13 12.67 20.44
C LYS A 161 -10.44 12.09 19.91
N PRO A 162 -11.60 12.45 20.49
CA PRO A 162 -12.89 12.10 19.90
C PRO A 162 -12.92 12.61 18.46
N TYR A 163 -13.51 11.83 17.56
CA TYR A 163 -13.59 12.19 16.16
C TYR A 163 -14.57 13.35 15.99
N VAL A 164 -14.12 14.40 15.31
CA VAL A 164 -14.93 15.57 14.97
C VAL A 164 -14.91 15.69 13.46
N PRO A 165 -16.06 15.55 12.78
CA PRO A 165 -16.16 15.75 11.34
C PRO A 165 -15.68 17.14 10.92
N ALA A 166 -14.98 17.23 9.79
CA ALA A 166 -14.56 18.51 9.24
C ALA A 166 -15.77 19.33 8.77
N TYR A 167 -15.74 20.65 8.95
CA TYR A 167 -16.80 21.55 8.51
C TYR A 167 -17.08 21.39 7.00
N ARG A 168 -18.36 21.38 6.62
CA ARG A 168 -18.87 21.17 5.25
C ARG A 168 -18.46 19.85 4.56
N SER A 169 -17.96 18.89 5.33
CA SER A 169 -17.74 17.52 4.85
C SER A 169 -19.04 16.70 4.83
N GLY A 170 -19.05 15.58 4.09
CA GLY A 170 -20.21 14.66 4.08
C GLY A 170 -20.59 14.15 5.46
N ALA A 171 -19.60 13.83 6.31
CA ALA A 171 -19.84 13.36 7.67
C ALA A 171 -20.48 14.45 8.54
N TYR A 172 -20.02 15.69 8.39
CA TYR A 172 -20.59 16.83 9.10
C TYR A 172 -22.04 17.06 8.71
N ALA A 173 -22.33 17.06 7.42
CA ALA A 173 -23.67 17.26 6.89
C ALA A 173 -24.67 16.19 7.36
N ILE A 174 -24.27 14.92 7.38
CA ILE A 174 -25.10 13.81 7.89
C ILE A 174 -25.45 14.03 9.37
N VAL A 175 -24.46 14.35 10.21
CA VAL A 175 -24.68 14.55 11.66
C VAL A 175 -25.61 15.74 11.90
N MET A 176 -25.41 16.85 11.17
CA MET A 176 -26.27 18.03 11.29
C MET A 176 -27.71 17.73 10.84
N ALA A 177 -27.89 17.02 9.72
CA ALA A 177 -29.21 16.64 9.24
C ALA A 177 -29.96 15.75 10.25
N LEU A 178 -29.30 14.76 10.84
CA LEU A 178 -29.90 13.92 11.88
C LEU A 178 -30.20 14.72 13.17
N SER A 179 -29.33 15.67 13.56
CA SER A 179 -29.56 16.50 14.74
C SER A 179 -30.72 17.49 14.60
N SER A 180 -31.16 17.76 13.37
CA SER A 180 -32.29 18.65 13.11
C SER A 180 -33.65 18.01 13.33
N LEU A 181 -33.68 16.70 13.63
CA LEU A 181 -34.89 15.96 13.94
C LEU A 181 -35.40 16.30 15.34
N ASP A 182 -36.72 16.40 15.48
CA ASP A 182 -37.36 16.62 16.77
C ASP A 182 -37.35 15.32 17.59
N GLU A 183 -36.64 15.33 18.71
CA GLU A 183 -36.58 14.21 19.66
C GLU A 183 -37.94 13.86 20.28
N ASN A 184 -38.94 14.75 20.14
CA ASN A 184 -40.25 14.61 20.76
C ASN A 184 -41.24 13.75 19.95
N THR A 185 -40.88 13.24 18.76
CA THR A 185 -41.76 12.35 17.99
C THR A 185 -41.50 10.89 18.36
N PRO A 186 -42.39 10.22 19.13
CA PRO A 186 -42.21 8.82 19.47
C PRO A 186 -42.24 7.96 18.19
N GLY A 187 -41.11 7.30 17.89
CA GLY A 187 -40.94 6.41 16.72
C GLY A 187 -39.98 6.91 15.65
N THR A 188 -39.63 8.20 15.63
CA THR A 188 -38.72 8.80 14.62
C THR A 188 -37.27 8.73 15.07
N GLN A 189 -36.72 7.52 15.24
CA GLN A 189 -35.32 7.31 15.64
C GLN A 189 -34.33 7.32 14.45
N GLY A 190 -34.79 7.63 13.24
CA GLY A 190 -33.93 7.64 12.06
C GLY A 190 -34.62 8.18 10.82
N LEU A 191 -33.81 8.51 9.82
CA LEU A 191 -34.26 8.93 8.49
C LEU A 191 -33.89 7.88 7.45
N PRO A 192 -34.77 7.62 6.46
CA PRO A 192 -34.39 6.82 5.31
C PRO A 192 -33.30 7.56 4.53
N LYS A 193 -32.41 6.78 3.90
CA LYS A 193 -31.25 7.29 3.15
C LYS A 193 -31.59 8.43 2.18
N ALA A 194 -32.71 8.33 1.47
CA ALA A 194 -33.11 9.34 0.49
C ALA A 194 -33.38 10.70 1.15
N GLN A 195 -34.22 10.73 2.19
CA GLN A 195 -34.54 11.97 2.93
C GLN A 195 -33.31 12.53 3.62
N LEU A 196 -32.45 11.67 4.17
CA LEU A 196 -31.20 12.09 4.79
C LEU A 196 -30.26 12.78 3.78
N ILE A 197 -30.18 12.28 2.55
CA ILE A 197 -29.37 12.90 1.49
C ILE A 197 -29.91 14.27 1.12
N GLU A 198 -31.24 14.43 1.00
CA GLU A 198 -31.86 15.71 0.66
C GLU A 198 -31.56 16.80 1.72
N LEU A 199 -31.65 16.44 3.01
CA LEU A 199 -31.34 17.35 4.11
C LEU A 199 -29.84 17.63 4.25
N ALA A 200 -28.98 16.63 4.01
CA ALA A 200 -27.54 16.77 4.16
C ALA A 200 -26.88 17.49 2.98
N GLN A 201 -27.41 17.38 1.76
CA GLN A 201 -26.79 17.96 0.57
C GLN A 201 -26.49 19.48 0.66
N PRO A 202 -27.38 20.37 1.16
CA PRO A 202 -27.07 21.80 1.27
C PRO A 202 -25.97 22.13 2.30
N LEU A 203 -25.69 21.21 3.23
CA LEU A 203 -24.68 21.37 4.27
C LEU A 203 -23.28 20.85 3.85
N CYS A 204 -23.17 20.29 2.65
CA CYS A 204 -21.96 19.62 2.15
C CYS A 204 -21.45 20.24 0.84
N ASP A 205 -20.13 20.41 0.73
CA ASP A 205 -19.48 20.87 -0.52
C ASP A 205 -19.35 19.76 -1.58
N SER A 206 -19.50 18.49 -1.17
CA SER A 206 -19.42 17.32 -2.05
C SER A 206 -20.82 16.74 -2.29
N SER A 207 -21.06 16.20 -3.48
CA SER A 207 -22.34 15.56 -3.77
C SER A 207 -22.43 14.16 -3.14
N PHE A 208 -23.61 13.86 -2.59
CA PHE A 208 -23.95 12.53 -2.07
C PHE A 208 -24.31 11.53 -3.16
N THR A 209 -24.84 12.02 -4.29
CA THR A 209 -25.38 11.19 -5.38
C THR A 209 -24.46 11.14 -6.59
N ALA A 210 -23.77 12.24 -6.91
CA ALA A 210 -22.96 12.35 -8.12
C ALA A 210 -21.46 12.48 -7.82
N LEU A 211 -20.62 11.90 -8.69
CA LEU A 211 -19.18 12.13 -8.65
C LEU A 211 -18.88 13.52 -9.25
N THR A 212 -18.47 14.45 -8.39
CA THR A 212 -18.18 15.83 -8.81
C THR A 212 -16.74 15.98 -9.29
N GLY A 213 -16.51 15.63 -10.56
CA GLY A 213 -15.27 15.91 -11.30
C GLY A 213 -14.39 14.70 -11.60
N PRO A 214 -13.44 14.83 -12.55
CA PRO A 214 -12.65 13.71 -13.08
C PRO A 214 -11.63 13.12 -12.10
N THR A 215 -11.42 13.76 -10.94
CA THR A 215 -10.42 13.38 -9.93
C THR A 215 -11.03 12.81 -8.65
N LYS A 216 -12.37 12.80 -8.51
CA LYS A 216 -13.05 12.32 -7.31
C LYS A 216 -13.62 10.92 -7.55
N PHE A 217 -13.14 9.95 -6.79
CA PHE A 217 -13.55 8.54 -6.90
C PHE A 217 -14.65 8.14 -5.89
N TYR A 218 -14.97 9.01 -4.93
CA TYR A 218 -15.90 8.72 -3.85
C TYR A 218 -16.93 9.84 -3.70
N THR A 219 -18.16 9.47 -3.37
CA THR A 219 -19.23 10.41 -3.01
C THR A 219 -19.14 10.80 -1.53
N ALA A 220 -19.86 11.87 -1.15
CA ALA A 220 -19.97 12.27 0.24
C ALA A 220 -20.56 11.17 1.14
N TRP A 221 -21.38 10.27 0.58
CA TRP A 221 -21.96 9.13 1.28
C TRP A 221 -20.92 8.14 1.84
N ASN A 222 -19.71 8.08 1.25
CA ASN A 222 -18.63 7.22 1.76
C ASN A 222 -18.23 7.54 3.22
N SER A 223 -18.52 8.77 3.68
CA SER A 223 -18.28 9.20 5.05
C SER A 223 -19.20 8.55 6.09
N MET A 224 -20.33 7.96 5.67
CA MET A 224 -21.26 7.22 6.56
C MET A 224 -20.58 6.05 7.26
N ARG A 225 -19.75 5.28 6.53
CA ARG A 225 -18.97 4.17 7.11
C ARG A 225 -18.06 4.65 8.24
N THR A 226 -17.45 5.82 8.09
CA THR A 226 -16.58 6.39 9.13
C THR A 226 -17.38 6.83 10.36
N LEU A 227 -18.62 7.31 10.18
CA LEU A 227 -19.49 7.66 11.29
C LEU A 227 -19.94 6.43 12.09
N ILE A 228 -20.26 5.32 11.40
CA ILE A 228 -20.57 4.03 12.03
C ILE A 228 -19.35 3.48 12.77
N ASP A 229 -18.17 3.45 12.13
CA ASP A 229 -16.89 3.02 12.75
C ASP A 229 -16.43 3.91 13.94
N LYS A 230 -17.14 5.02 14.17
CA LYS A 230 -16.88 5.98 15.25
C LYS A 230 -18.05 6.06 16.24
N ASP A 231 -19.04 5.18 16.10
CA ASP A 231 -20.24 5.11 16.94
C ASP A 231 -21.00 6.45 17.02
N LEU A 232 -20.96 7.24 15.94
CA LEU A 232 -21.68 8.51 15.85
C LEU A 232 -23.06 8.37 15.20
N VAL A 233 -23.25 7.33 14.38
CA VAL A 233 -24.51 7.04 13.69
C VAL A 233 -24.69 5.52 13.66
N TYR A 234 -25.95 5.08 13.75
CA TYR A 234 -26.34 3.68 13.64
C TYR A 234 -27.21 3.47 12.40
N GLU A 235 -27.01 2.34 11.72
CA GLU A 235 -27.88 1.90 10.64
C GLU A 235 -28.87 0.87 11.19
N LYS A 236 -30.16 1.08 10.93
CA LYS A 236 -31.23 0.14 11.29
C LYS A 236 -31.81 -0.43 10.00
N GLU A 237 -31.78 -1.75 9.88
CA GLU A 237 -32.48 -2.45 8.81
C GLU A 237 -33.98 -2.42 9.12
N ALA A 238 -34.78 -1.93 8.16
CA ALA A 238 -36.23 -1.98 8.28
C ALA A 238 -36.69 -3.42 8.07
N HIS A 239 -37.03 -4.13 9.14
CA HIS A 239 -37.82 -5.34 9.05
C HIS A 239 -39.27 -4.92 8.75
N GLU A 240 -39.71 -5.10 7.52
CA GLU A 240 -41.14 -5.01 7.19
C GLU A 240 -41.87 -6.12 7.96
N GLU A 241 -42.61 -5.75 9.01
CA GLU A 241 -43.64 -6.63 9.55
C GLU A 241 -44.74 -6.74 8.48
N VAL A 242 -44.72 -7.86 7.76
CA VAL A 242 -45.79 -8.23 6.84
C VAL A 242 -47.05 -8.44 7.67
N HIS A 243 -47.93 -7.45 7.69
CA HIS A 243 -49.28 -7.59 8.21
C HIS A 243 -50.04 -8.53 7.28
N ILE A 244 -50.13 -9.81 7.66
CA ILE A 244 -50.99 -10.78 6.99
C ILE A 244 -52.39 -10.54 7.55
N ASP A 245 -53.19 -9.74 6.82
CA ASP A 245 -54.63 -9.68 7.04
C ASP A 245 -55.22 -11.09 6.81
N GLY A 246 -55.81 -11.65 7.86
CA GLY A 246 -56.49 -12.94 7.86
C GLY A 246 -57.95 -12.86 7.42
#